data_AF-A0A7C7YFA2-F1
#
_entry.id   AF-A0A7C7YFA2-F1
#
_cell.length_a   1.000
_cell.length_b   1.000
_cell.length_c   1.000
_cell.angle_alpha   90.00
_cell.angle_beta   90.00
_cell.angle_gamma   90.00
#
_symmetry.space_group_name_H-M   'P 1'
#
loop_
_entity.id
_entity.type
_entity.pdbx_description
1 polymer ?
#
loop_
_entity_poly.entity_id
_entity_poly.type
_entity_poly.pdbx_seq_one_letter_code
_entity_poly.pdbx_strand_id
1 'polypeptide(L)'
;MTGVDQVRVKHRPRLLSDNGPAYRSGELREYLGERRMAHTRGAPHHPQTQGKIERYHRTMKNVVKLQHYYFPWELEAALRDFTRK
;
A
#
# COMPACT_ATOMS: atom_id res chain seq x y z
N MET A 1 -9.63 -2.30 -34.06
CA MET A 1 -8.72 -3.05 -33.16
C MET A 1 -7.42 -2.27 -33.05
N THR A 2 -7.26 -1.46 -32.01
CA THR A 2 -6.03 -0.67 -31.80
C THR A 2 -4.99 -1.57 -31.14
N GLY A 3 -4.05 -2.08 -31.93
CA GLY A 3 -2.94 -2.95 -31.51
C GLY A 3 -1.89 -2.22 -30.67
N VAL A 4 -2.28 -1.78 -29.48
CA VAL A 4 -1.33 -1.29 -28.48
C VAL A 4 -1.01 -2.45 -27.54
N ASP A 5 -0.18 -3.38 -28.02
CA ASP A 5 0.12 -4.61 -27.28
C ASP A 5 1.15 -4.38 -26.17
N GLN A 6 1.93 -3.28 -26.22
CA GLN A 6 2.92 -2.96 -25.20
C GLN A 6 3.05 -1.45 -24.96
N VAL A 7 2.47 -0.98 -23.85
CA VAL A 7 2.78 0.34 -23.30
C VAL A 7 4.21 0.30 -22.75
N ARG A 8 5.08 1.17 -23.28
CA ARG A 8 6.46 1.33 -22.80
C ARG A 8 6.45 1.97 -21.40
N VAL A 9 6.40 1.15 -20.35
CA VAL A 9 6.43 1.63 -18.96
C VAL A 9 7.81 2.21 -18.66
N LYS A 10 7.92 3.54 -18.61
CA LYS A 10 9.18 4.27 -18.38
C LYS A 10 9.78 4.00 -17.00
N HIS A 11 8.95 3.86 -15.97
CA HIS A 11 9.35 3.46 -14.61
C HIS A 11 8.32 2.51 -14.03
N ARG A 12 8.72 1.26 -13.77
CA ARG A 12 7.88 0.34 -12.99
C ARG A 12 7.89 0.76 -11.51
N PRO A 13 6.73 0.79 -10.84
CA PRO A 13 6.68 1.10 -9.43
C PRO A 13 7.48 0.08 -8.62
N ARG A 14 8.14 0.56 -7.57
CA ARG A 14 8.86 -0.25 -6.58
C ARG A 14 8.00 -0.35 -5.33
N LEU A 15 7.91 -1.55 -4.76
CA LEU A 15 7.29 -1.76 -3.46
C LEU A 15 8.27 -1.36 -2.35
N LEU A 16 7.81 -0.55 -1.40
CA LEU A 16 8.49 -0.27 -0.14
C LEU A 16 7.64 -0.84 0.99
N SER A 17 8.19 -1.76 1.80
CA SER A 17 7.48 -2.34 2.95
C SER A 17 8.37 -2.44 4.19
N ASP A 18 7.76 -2.78 5.32
CA ASP A 18 8.48 -3.22 6.51
C ASP A 18 8.97 -4.67 6.39
N ASN A 19 9.49 -5.21 7.51
CA ASN A 19 10.00 -6.58 7.63
C ASN A 19 8.98 -7.55 8.25
N GLY A 20 7.67 -7.25 8.17
CA GLY A 20 6.61 -8.15 8.59
C GLY A 20 6.71 -9.52 7.88
N PRO A 21 6.29 -10.63 8.51
CA PRO A 21 6.40 -11.97 7.91
C PRO A 21 5.73 -12.07 6.53
N ALA A 22 4.58 -11.43 6.35
CA ALA A 22 3.87 -11.38 5.07
C ALA A 22 4.74 -10.78 3.94
N TYR A 23 5.54 -9.75 4.25
CA TYR A 23 6.43 -9.10 3.28
C TYR A 23 7.79 -9.77 3.14
N ARG A 24 8.08 -10.81 3.92
CA ARG A 24 9.27 -11.66 3.78
C ARG A 24 8.99 -12.97 3.05
N SER A 25 7.73 -13.25 2.72
CA SER A 25 7.32 -14.49 2.06
C SER A 25 7.98 -14.68 0.69
N GLY A 26 8.27 -15.94 0.34
CA GLY A 26 8.77 -16.31 -0.99
C GLY A 26 7.72 -16.03 -2.07
N GLU A 27 6.45 -16.28 -1.77
CA GLU A 27 5.32 -16.04 -2.67
C GLU A 27 5.23 -14.57 -3.12
N LEU A 28 5.37 -13.60 -2.18
CA LEU A 28 5.40 -12.18 -2.54
C LEU A 28 6.60 -11.85 -3.44
N ARG A 29 7.76 -12.46 -3.18
CA ARG A 29 8.96 -12.24 -3.99
C ARG A 29 8.76 -12.75 -5.42
N GLU A 30 8.15 -13.92 -5.59
CA GLU A 30 7.84 -14.50 -6.90
C GLU A 30 6.85 -13.63 -7.66
N TYR A 31 5.74 -13.25 -7.02
CA TYR A 31 4.72 -12.36 -7.58
C TYR A 31 5.29 -11.03 -8.10
N LEU A 32 6.19 -10.40 -7.33
CA LEU A 32 6.84 -9.14 -7.71
C LEU A 32 7.87 -9.35 -8.83
N GLY A 33 8.56 -10.50 -8.84
CA GLY A 33 9.50 -10.90 -9.88
C GLY A 33 8.84 -11.05 -11.24
N GLU A 34 7.71 -11.76 -11.32
CA GLU A 34 6.89 -11.89 -12.53
C GLU A 34 6.46 -10.52 -13.08
N ARG A 35 6.17 -9.58 -12.17
CA ARG A 35 5.77 -8.20 -12.48
C ARG A 35 6.94 -7.26 -12.67
N ARG A 36 8.19 -7.74 -12.65
CA ARG A 36 9.43 -6.94 -12.73
C ARG A 36 9.36 -5.69 -11.83
N MET A 37 8.81 -5.85 -10.63
CA MET A 37 8.70 -4.81 -9.62
C MET A 37 9.80 -5.02 -8.59
N ALA A 38 10.60 -3.98 -8.35
CA ALA A 38 11.59 -4.03 -7.29
C ALA A 38 10.92 -4.00 -5.92
N HIS A 39 11.47 -4.71 -4.95
CA HIS A 39 11.06 -4.64 -3.55
C HIS A 39 12.19 -4.09 -2.70
N THR A 40 11.93 -3.00 -1.98
CA THR A 40 12.83 -2.43 -0.98
C THR A 40 12.18 -2.57 0.38
N ARG A 41 12.97 -2.99 1.37
CA ARG A 41 12.53 -3.11 2.76
C ARG A 41 13.19 -2.02 3.59
N GLY A 42 12.46 -1.49 4.56
CA GLY A 42 13.05 -0.61 5.55
C GLY A 42 14.15 -1.33 6.34
N ALA A 43 15.26 -0.64 6.60
CA ALA A 43 16.26 -1.13 7.53
C ALA A 43 15.62 -1.36 8.92
N PRO A 44 16.11 -2.35 9.70
CA PRO A 44 15.69 -2.51 11.09
C PRO A 44 15.80 -1.19 11.85
N HIS A 45 14.80 -0.88 12.67
CA HIS A 45 14.74 0.35 13.48
C HIS A 45 14.85 1.66 12.67
N HIS A 46 14.41 1.67 11.40
CA HIS A 46 14.42 2.87 10.55
C HIS A 46 13.00 3.40 10.25
N PRO A 47 12.29 3.95 11.25
CA PRO A 47 10.91 4.41 11.12
C PRO A 47 10.76 5.51 10.05
N GLN A 48 11.78 6.33 9.83
CA GLN A 48 11.77 7.38 8.80
C GLN A 48 11.49 6.84 7.39
N THR A 49 11.90 5.60 7.08
CA THR A 49 11.65 4.99 5.77
C THR A 49 10.17 4.67 5.57
N GLN A 50 9.43 4.42 6.65
CA GLN A 50 8.01 4.12 6.63
C GLN A 50 7.13 5.35 6.87
N GLY A 51 7.72 6.54 6.99
CA GLY A 51 7.01 7.76 7.36
C GLY A 51 5.85 8.14 6.42
N LYS A 52 5.87 7.72 5.14
CA LYS A 52 4.74 7.97 4.22
C LYS A 52 3.49 7.18 4.63
N ILE A 53 3.60 5.87 4.83
CA ILE A 53 2.47 5.02 5.21
C ILE A 53 2.03 5.30 6.65
N GLU A 54 2.98 5.54 7.55
CA GLU A 54 2.67 5.93 8.94
C GLU A 54 1.90 7.25 9.00
N ARG A 55 2.29 8.28 8.23
CA ARG A 55 1.54 9.54 8.13
C ARG A 55 0.16 9.32 7.53
N TYR A 56 0.05 8.53 6.46
CA TYR A 56 -1.23 8.23 5.84
C TYR A 56 -2.20 7.55 6.82
N HIS A 57 -1.72 6.52 7.54
CA HIS A 57 -2.50 5.87 8.59
C HIS A 57 -2.89 6.82 9.71
N ARG A 58 -1.99 7.71 10.14
CA ARG A 58 -2.30 8.72 11.16
C ARG A 58 -3.41 9.66 10.69
N THR A 59 -3.32 10.18 9.47
CA THR A 59 -4.37 11.05 8.88
C THR A 59 -5.69 10.30 8.78
N MET A 60 -5.68 9.05 8.30
CA MET A 60 -6.89 8.22 8.23
C MET A 60 -7.55 8.04 9.59
N LYS A 61 -6.76 7.67 10.62
CA LYS A 61 -7.28 7.48 11.97
C LYS A 61 -7.89 8.77 12.53
N ASN A 62 -7.27 9.92 12.27
CA ASN A 62 -7.76 11.23 12.69
C ASN A 62 -9.02 11.70 11.96
N VAL A 63 -9.45 11.02 10.90
CA VAL A 63 -10.70 11.34 10.18
C VAL A 63 -11.76 10.28 10.46
N VAL A 64 -11.41 9.01 10.30
CA VAL A 64 -12.34 7.88 10.36
C VAL A 64 -12.65 7.48 11.81
N LYS A 65 -11.66 7.44 12.72
CA LYS A 65 -11.89 6.96 14.10
C LYS A 65 -12.49 8.00 15.05
N LEU A 66 -12.80 9.20 14.56
CA LEU A 66 -13.46 10.22 15.37
C LEU A 66 -14.97 9.98 15.54
N GLN A 67 -15.55 9.10 14.73
CA GLN A 67 -16.97 8.78 14.74
C GLN A 67 -17.22 7.40 15.38
N HIS A 68 -18.40 7.23 15.97
CA HIS A 68 -18.86 5.93 16.44
C HIS A 68 -19.65 5.25 15.33
N TYR A 69 -19.25 4.03 14.97
CA TYR A 69 -19.95 3.21 13.98
C TYR A 69 -20.76 2.16 14.72
N TYR A 70 -22.06 2.07 14.44
CA TYR A 70 -22.94 1.08 15.04
C TYR A 70 -22.93 -0.22 14.24
N PHE A 71 -22.63 -0.11 12.94
CA PHE A 71 -22.55 -1.26 12.05
C PHE A 71 -21.28 -1.28 11.21
N PRO A 72 -20.77 -2.47 10.83
CA PRO A 72 -19.52 -2.60 10.07
C PRO A 72 -19.51 -1.85 8.73
N TRP A 73 -20.64 -1.82 8.01
CA TRP A 73 -20.73 -1.16 6.70
C TRP A 73 -20.56 0.36 6.76
N GLU A 74 -20.88 0.98 7.90
CA GLU A 74 -20.69 2.42 8.09
C GLU A 74 -19.19 2.75 8.16
N LEU A 75 -18.41 1.89 8.83
CA LEU A 75 -16.95 2.01 8.85
C LEU A 75 -16.35 1.75 7.46
N GLU A 76 -16.86 0.75 6.74
CA GLU A 76 -16.41 0.48 5.36
C GLU A 76 -16.69 1.65 4.42
N ALA A 77 -17.87 2.29 4.53
CA ALA A 77 -18.22 3.48 3.77
C ALA A 77 -17.28 4.65 4.10
N ALA A 78 -17.04 4.91 5.39
CA ALA A 78 -16.13 5.97 5.82
C ALA A 78 -14.68 5.75 5.35
N LEU A 79 -14.20 4.50 5.37
CA LEU A 79 -12.88 4.15 4.82
C LEU A 79 -12.82 4.34 3.31
N ARG A 80 -13.89 3.98 2.58
CA ARG A 80 -14.00 4.19 1.13
C ARG A 80 -14.00 5.66 0.76
N ASP A 81 -14.69 6.49 1.52
CA ASP A 81 -14.73 7.93 1.27
C ASP A 81 -13.41 8.60 1.63
N PHE A 82 -12.68 8.09 2.63
CA PHE A 82 -11.32 8.55 2.92
C PHE A 82 -10.35 8.27 1.78
N THR A 83 -10.40 7.08 1.16
CA THR A 83 -9.47 6.71 0.07
C THR A 83 -9.77 7.37 -1.27
N ARG A 84 -10.95 7.97 -1.43
CA ARG A 84 -11.35 8.75 -2.61
C ARG A 84 -10.92 10.21 -2.58
N LYS A 85 -10.49 10.72 -1.42
CA LYS A 85 -9.94 12.08 -1.25
C LYS A 85 -8.51 12.16 -1.75
#